data_AF-A0A554S6X9-F1
#
_entry.id   AF-A0A554S6X9-F1
#
_cell.length_a   1.000
_cell.length_b   1.000
_cell.length_c   1.000
_cell.angle_alpha   90.00
_cell.angle_beta   90.00
_cell.angle_gamma   90.00
#
_symmetry.space_group_name_H-M   'P 1'
#
loop_
_entity.id
_entity.type
_entity.pdbx_description
1 polymer ?
#
loop_
_entity_poly.entity_id
_entity_poly.type
_entity_poly.pdbx_seq_one_letter_code
_entity_poly.pdbx_strand_id
1 'polypeptide(L)'
;MRARTPDGVDWRLRCALARRADREREVIVPAPSVGFGLLTALAVVLVILAPVLLSAGLGWLVALAVPCLLLAFAGYRWRSVVVVIRQDEEVSRYVTRGAVGAFLLARDLAGEIGRTPDADLR
;
A
#
# COMPACT_ATOMS: atom_id res chain seq x y z
N MET A 1 -12.56 0.62 4.68
CA MET A 1 -12.44 0.01 6.03
C MET A 1 -13.21 0.87 7.02
N ARG A 2 -13.73 0.29 8.11
CA ARG A 2 -14.40 1.01 9.19
C ARG A 2 -13.66 0.76 10.49
N ALA A 3 -13.58 1.76 11.34
CA ALA A 3 -13.05 1.69 12.70
C ALA A 3 -14.03 2.41 13.61
N ARG A 4 -14.07 2.02 14.89
CA ARG A 4 -14.90 2.66 15.90
C ARG A 4 -14.02 2.97 17.09
N THR A 5 -14.08 4.19 17.59
CA THR A 5 -13.37 4.58 18.80
C THR A 5 -13.96 3.86 20.02
N PRO A 6 -13.24 3.79 21.15
CA PRO A 6 -13.79 3.26 22.40
C PRO A 6 -15.09 3.96 22.83
N ASP A 7 -15.23 5.25 22.49
CA ASP A 7 -16.40 6.08 22.79
C ASP A 7 -17.59 5.84 21.85
N GLY A 8 -17.44 4.94 20.88
CA GLY A 8 -18.50 4.56 19.95
C GLY A 8 -18.63 5.41 18.69
N VAL A 9 -17.69 6.33 18.43
CA VAL A 9 -17.70 7.18 17.23
C VAL A 9 -17.24 6.38 16.01
N ASP A 10 -18.03 6.45 14.94
CA ASP A 10 -17.74 5.74 13.69
C ASP A 10 -16.78 6.51 12.78
N TRP A 11 -15.69 5.84 12.41
CA TRP A 11 -14.67 6.31 11.48
C TRP A 11 -14.63 5.43 10.23
N ARG A 12 -14.47 6.05 9.07
CA ARG A 12 -14.37 5.40 7.76
C ARG A 12 -13.05 5.72 7.10
N LEU A 13 -12.27 4.69 6.77
CA LEU A 13 -11.05 4.82 5.98
C LEU A 13 -11.31 4.35 4.56
N ARG A 14 -11.07 5.20 3.57
CA ARG A 14 -11.22 4.88 2.16
C ARG A 14 -9.88 4.92 1.45
N CYS A 15 -9.47 3.79 0.89
CA CYS A 15 -8.32 3.72 0.00
C CYS A 15 -8.77 4.09 -1.42
N ALA A 16 -8.10 5.05 -2.04
CA ALA A 16 -8.34 5.44 -3.42
C ALA A 16 -7.00 5.59 -4.15
N LEU A 17 -7.01 5.41 -5.46
CA LEU A 17 -5.88 5.85 -6.29
C LEU A 17 -5.78 7.37 -6.20
N ALA A 18 -4.57 7.89 -6.03
CA ALA A 18 -4.34 9.32 -6.06
C ALA A 18 -4.69 9.84 -7.46
N ARG A 19 -5.91 10.38 -7.64
CA ARG A 19 -6.15 11.30 -8.75
C ARG A 19 -5.44 12.60 -8.39
N ARG A 20 -4.81 13.20 -9.41
CA ARG A 20 -4.13 14.50 -9.43
C ARG A 20 -4.86 15.49 -8.49
N ALA A 21 -4.45 15.63 -7.24
CA ALA A 21 -5.21 16.45 -6.27
C ALA A 21 -4.30 16.99 -5.16
N ASP A 22 -4.37 18.32 -5.04
CA ASP A 22 -4.09 19.19 -3.90
C ASP A 22 -3.00 18.82 -2.89
N ARG A 23 -1.89 19.54 -3.02
CA ARG A 23 -0.73 19.55 -2.11
C ARG A 23 -1.01 20.15 -0.72
N GLU A 24 -2.12 20.84 -0.51
CA GLU A 24 -2.30 21.68 0.69
C GLU A 24 -2.63 20.91 1.98
N ARG A 25 -3.04 19.62 1.90
CA ARG A 25 -3.36 18.78 3.07
C ARG A 25 -2.79 17.35 3.01
N GLU A 26 -1.71 17.13 2.26
CA GLU A 26 -1.12 15.79 2.11
C GLU A 26 -0.12 15.49 3.23
N VAL A 27 -0.44 14.52 4.10
CA VAL A 27 0.58 13.89 4.96
C VAL A 27 1.20 12.73 4.18
N ILE A 28 2.48 12.87 3.81
CA ILE A 28 3.21 11.85 3.07
C ILE A 28 3.73 10.80 4.05
N VAL A 29 3.16 9.60 4.00
CA VAL A 29 3.58 8.48 4.86
C VAL A 29 4.44 7.52 4.03
N PRO A 30 5.65 7.16 4.50
CA PRO A 30 6.49 6.18 3.82
C PRO A 30 5.73 4.85 3.72
N ALA A 31 5.57 4.35 2.50
CA ALA A 31 4.89 3.09 2.27
C ALA A 31 5.75 1.91 2.75
N PRO A 32 5.18 0.90 3.43
CA PRO A 32 5.86 -0.36 3.63
C PRO A 32 6.16 -1.00 2.26
N SER A 33 7.44 -1.21 1.96
CA SER A 33 7.95 -1.72 0.68
C SER A 33 7.78 -3.24 0.50
N VAL A 34 7.15 -3.92 1.46
CA VAL A 34 7.16 -5.38 1.62
C VAL A 34 6.68 -6.12 0.37
N GLY A 35 5.59 -5.69 -0.26
CA GLY A 35 5.06 -6.34 -1.48
C GLY A 35 5.95 -6.16 -2.72
N PHE A 36 6.60 -5.02 -2.85
CA PHE A 36 7.49 -4.71 -3.98
C PHE A 36 8.86 -5.36 -3.82
N GLY A 37 9.38 -5.38 -2.60
CA GLY A 37 10.63 -6.06 -2.27
C GLY A 37 10.55 -7.55 -2.63
N LEU A 38 9.43 -8.21 -2.33
CA LEU A 38 9.23 -9.62 -2.65
C LEU A 38 9.24 -9.89 -4.16
N LEU A 39 8.50 -9.10 -4.96
CA LEU A 39 8.46 -9.26 -6.41
C LEU A 39 9.82 -8.99 -7.06
N THR A 40 10.54 -7.98 -6.56
CA THR A 40 11.89 -7.65 -7.04
C THR A 40 12.88 -8.76 -6.67
N ALA A 41 12.84 -9.27 -5.44
CA ALA A 41 13.67 -10.38 -5.00
C ALA A 41 13.40 -11.65 -5.82
N LEU A 42 12.13 -11.97 -6.08
CA LEU A 42 11.75 -13.11 -6.92
C LEU A 42 12.31 -12.97 -8.35
N ALA A 43 12.20 -11.78 -8.95
CA ALA A 43 12.76 -11.53 -10.28
C ALA A 43 14.29 -11.69 -10.30
N VAL A 44 14.99 -11.20 -9.27
CA VAL A 44 16.45 -11.37 -9.13
C VAL A 44 16.82 -12.84 -9.01
N VAL A 45 16.10 -13.61 -8.19
CA VAL A 45 16.33 -15.05 -8.02
C VAL A 45 16.14 -15.81 -9.33
N LEU A 46 15.08 -15.49 -10.10
CA LEU A 46 14.84 -16.11 -11.41
C LEU A 46 15.96 -15.83 -12.42
N VAL A 47 16.55 -14.62 -12.39
CA VAL A 47 17.68 -14.25 -13.25
C VAL A 47 18.96 -14.98 -12.83
N ILE A 48 19.23 -15.08 -11.52
CA ILE A 48 20.41 -15.81 -11.00
C ILE A 48 20.32 -17.30 -11.34
N LEU A 49 19.12 -17.89 -11.23
CA LEU A 49 18.87 -19.29 -11.57
C LEU A 49 18.67 -19.55 -13.06
N ALA A 50 18.67 -18.52 -13.91
CA ALA A 50 18.44 -18.65 -15.35
C ALA A 50 19.29 -19.73 -16.03
N PRO A 51 20.63 -19.83 -15.82
CA PRO A 51 21.42 -20.88 -16.47
C PRO A 51 20.99 -22.30 -16.07
N VAL A 52 20.58 -22.50 -14.81
CA VAL A 52 20.08 -23.79 -14.29
C VAL A 52 18.67 -24.08 -14.83
N LEU A 53 17.80 -23.07 -14.88
CA LEU A 53 16.45 -23.21 -15.41
C LEU A 53 16.45 -23.52 -16.91
N LEU A 54 17.37 -22.92 -17.66
CA LEU A 54 17.53 -23.18 -19.09
C LEU A 54 18.02 -24.60 -19.36
N SER A 55 19.01 -25.09 -18.59
CA SER A 55 19.50 -26.47 -18.74
C SER A 55 18.46 -27.52 -18.32
N ALA A 56 17.55 -27.18 -17.40
CA ALA A 56 16.43 -28.03 -16.97
C ALA A 56 15.20 -27.99 -17.89
N GLY A 57 15.22 -27.23 -19.00
CA GLY A 57 14.05 -27.05 -19.88
C GLY A 57 12.94 -26.18 -19.28
N LEU A 58 13.20 -25.51 -18.16
CA LEU A 58 12.30 -24.62 -17.43
C LEU A 58 12.55 -23.14 -17.76
N GLY A 59 13.17 -22.84 -18.90
CA GLY A 59 13.51 -21.48 -19.32
C GLY A 59 12.32 -20.51 -19.39
N TRP A 60 11.11 -21.04 -19.56
CA TRP A 60 9.88 -20.25 -19.53
C TRP A 60 9.65 -19.54 -18.19
N LEU A 61 10.18 -20.06 -17.07
CA LEU A 61 10.10 -19.40 -15.76
C LEU A 61 10.93 -18.11 -15.71
N VAL A 62 12.02 -18.03 -16.46
CA VAL A 62 12.85 -16.81 -16.55
C VAL A 62 12.05 -15.67 -17.19
N ALA A 63 11.14 -16.00 -18.12
CA ALA A 63 10.25 -15.01 -18.73
C ALA A 63 9.30 -14.34 -17.72
N LEU A 64 9.03 -14.97 -16.56
CA LEU A 64 8.22 -14.38 -15.48
C LEU A 64 8.94 -13.25 -14.73
N ALA A 65 10.28 -13.14 -14.84
CA ALA A 65 11.02 -12.06 -14.20
C ALA A 65 10.58 -10.68 -14.73
N VAL A 66 10.31 -10.58 -16.04
CA VAL A 66 9.88 -9.34 -16.69
C VAL A 66 8.53 -8.82 -16.16
N PRO A 67 7.43 -9.59 -16.17
CA PRO A 67 6.16 -9.13 -15.61
C PRO A 67 6.25 -8.86 -14.10
N CYS A 68 7.06 -9.62 -13.33
CA CYS A 68 7.30 -9.32 -11.92
C CYS A 68 7.94 -7.94 -11.71
N LEU A 69 8.98 -7.60 -12.49
CA LEU A 69 9.62 -6.28 -12.43
C LEU A 69 8.69 -5.16 -12.90
N LEU A 70 7.91 -5.38 -13.95
CA LEU A 70 6.93 -4.41 -14.43
C LEU A 70 5.86 -4.13 -13.38
N LEU A 71 5.32 -5.17 -12.73
CA LEU A 71 4.34 -5.01 -11.64
C LEU A 71 4.96 -4.33 -10.42
N ALA A 72 6.19 -4.69 -10.06
CA ALA A 72 6.91 -4.04 -8.96
C ALA A 72 7.13 -2.54 -9.23
N PHE A 73 7.56 -2.20 -10.45
CA PHE A 73 7.80 -0.83 -10.87
C PHE A 73 6.50 -0.01 -10.98
N ALA A 74 5.47 -0.57 -11.62
CA ALA A 74 4.18 0.08 -11.77
C ALA A 74 3.54 0.37 -10.41
N GLY A 75 3.54 -0.61 -9.51
CA GLY A 75 2.99 -0.43 -8.17
C GLY A 75 3.82 0.51 -7.29
N TYR A 76 5.15 0.56 -7.45
CA TYR A 76 6.00 1.55 -6.77
C TYR A 76 5.72 2.99 -7.25
N ARG A 77 5.47 3.17 -8.55
CA ARG A 77 5.16 4.48 -9.14
C ARG A 77 3.75 4.96 -8.84
N TRP A 78 2.81 4.06 -8.58
CA TRP A 78 1.44 4.42 -8.27
C TRP A 78 1.31 5.00 -6.86
N ARG A 79 0.82 6.24 -6.79
CA ARG A 79 0.45 6.89 -5.54
C ARG A 79 -0.96 6.47 -5.16
N SER A 80 -1.13 6.07 -3.91
CA SER A 80 -2.42 5.72 -3.31
C SER A 80 -2.70 6.68 -2.16
N VAL A 81 -3.97 6.97 -1.93
CA VAL A 81 -4.43 7.88 -0.89
C VAL A 81 -5.31 7.10 0.07
N VAL A 82 -5.07 7.29 1.37
CA VAL A 82 -5.96 6.86 2.44
C VAL A 82 -6.68 8.11 2.94
N VAL A 83 -7.98 8.18 2.67
CA VAL A 83 -8.86 9.26 3.15
C VAL A 83 -9.50 8.80 4.44
N VAL A 84 -9.36 9.60 5.49
CA VAL A 84 -9.97 9.37 6.80
C VAL A 84 -11.21 10.26 6.91
N ILE A 85 -12.36 9.61 7.10
CA ILE A 85 -13.68 10.23 7.14
C ILE A 85 -14.26 9.99 8.54
N ARG A 86 -14.65 11.05 9.23
CA ARG A 86 -15.33 11.01 10.53
C ARG A 86 -16.74 11.57 10.34
N GLN A 87 -17.78 10.81 10.70
CA GLN A 87 -19.17 11.25 10.57
C GLN A 87 -19.53 11.90 9.21
N ASP A 88 -19.04 11.32 8.11
CA ASP A 88 -19.20 11.83 6.73
C ASP A 88 -18.41 13.10 6.34
N GLU A 89 -17.54 13.62 7.21
CA GLU A 89 -16.56 14.68 6.89
C GLU A 89 -15.15 14.12 6.67
N GLU A 90 -14.44 14.62 5.65
CA GLU A 90 -13.03 14.29 5.39
C GLU A 90 -12.13 15.06 6.37
N VAL A 91 -11.54 14.34 7.33
CA VAL A 91 -10.67 14.92 8.37
C VAL A 91 -9.24 15.03 7.88
N SER A 92 -8.70 13.91 7.37
CA SER A 92 -7.29 13.78 7.04
C SER A 92 -7.07 12.95 5.79
N ARG A 93 -6.02 13.32 5.02
CA ARG A 93 -5.63 12.66 3.79
C ARG A 93 -4.17 12.23 3.85
N TYR A 94 -3.93 10.92 3.83
CA TYR A 94 -2.59 10.35 3.84
C TYR A 94 -2.23 9.82 2.46
N VAL A 95 -1.07 10.21 1.95
CA VAL A 95 -0.57 9.74 0.66
C VAL A 95 0.54 8.74 0.89
N THR A 96 0.42 7.58 0.24
CA THR A 96 1.40 6.51 0.29
C THR A 96 1.61 5.91 -1.10
N ARG A 97 2.54 4.97 -1.23
CA ARG A 97 2.89 4.32 -2.50
C ARG A 97 2.32 2.91 -2.54
N GLY A 98 1.69 2.55 -3.65
CA GLY A 98 1.10 1.24 -3.86
C GLY A 98 -0.18 0.99 -3.05
N ALA A 99 -1.01 0.06 -3.55
CA ALA A 99 -2.27 -0.31 -2.91
C ALA A 99 -2.05 -1.06 -1.59
N VAL A 100 -1.01 -1.89 -1.50
CA VAL A 100 -0.67 -2.65 -0.29
C VAL A 100 -0.23 -1.70 0.83
N GLY A 101 0.58 -0.69 0.52
CA GLY A 101 0.98 0.34 1.48
C GLY A 101 -0.23 1.10 2.02
N ALA A 102 -1.18 1.48 1.16
CA ALA A 102 -2.43 2.11 1.56
C ALA A 102 -3.31 1.21 2.44
N PHE A 103 -3.36 -0.08 2.14
CA PHE A 103 -4.11 -1.04 2.95
C PHE A 103 -3.50 -1.23 4.34
N LEU A 104 -2.18 -1.41 4.43
CA LEU A 104 -1.48 -1.55 5.70
C LEU A 104 -1.61 -0.28 6.54
N LEU A 105 -1.40 0.89 5.93
CA LEU A 105 -1.60 2.17 6.59
C LEU A 105 -3.04 2.35 7.09
N ALA A 106 -4.04 2.02 6.28
CA ALA A 106 -5.44 2.10 6.69
C ALA A 106 -5.76 1.12 7.82
N ARG A 107 -5.12 -0.05 7.85
CA ARG A 107 -5.26 -1.03 8.94
C ARG A 107 -4.61 -0.55 10.23
N ASP A 108 -3.42 0.02 10.15
CA ASP A 108 -2.71 0.57 11.32
C ASP A 108 -3.50 1.75 11.90
N LEU A 109 -3.95 2.68 11.06
CA LEU A 109 -4.83 3.79 11.45
C LEU A 109 -6.15 3.28 12.05
N ALA A 110 -6.78 2.26 11.46
CA ALA A 110 -7.99 1.66 12.05
C ALA A 110 -7.73 1.08 13.45
N GLY A 111 -6.56 0.44 13.63
CA GLY A 111 -6.16 -0.13 14.91
C GLY A 111 -5.79 0.92 15.96
N GLU A 112 -5.28 2.07 15.54
CA GLU A 112 -5.00 3.23 16.41
C GLU A 112 -6.30 3.93 16.83
N ILE A 113 -7.19 4.22 15.86
CA ILE A 113 -8.53 4.77 16.14
C ILE A 113 -9.32 3.87 17.11
N GLY A 114 -9.21 2.55 16.97
CA GLY A 114 -9.88 1.61 17.87
C GLY A 114 -9.35 1.60 19.30
N ARG A 115 -8.17 2.18 19.56
CA ARG A 115 -7.51 2.20 20.88
C ARG A 115 -7.48 3.59 21.51
N THR A 116 -7.65 4.63 20.71
CA THR A 116 -7.56 6.03 21.15
C THR A 116 -8.97 6.61 21.31
N PRO A 117 -9.28 7.27 22.45
CA PRO A 117 -10.53 8.02 22.63
C PRO A 117 -10.69 9.09 21.54
N ASP A 118 -11.93 9.38 21.16
CA ASP A 118 -12.21 10.32 20.06
C ASP A 118 -11.74 11.75 20.36
N ALA A 119 -11.68 12.13 21.64
CA ALA A 119 -11.18 13.44 22.08
C ALA A 119 -9.69 13.68 21.78
N ASP A 120 -8.91 12.61 21.65
CA ASP A 120 -7.46 12.66 21.42
C ASP A 120 -7.10 12.51 19.93
N LEU A 121 -8.07 12.16 19.08
CA LEU A 121 -7.90 12.04 17.63
C LEU A 121 -8.11 13.40 16.95
N ARG A 122 -7.10 13.87 16.19
CA ARG A 122 -7.12 15.13 15.43
C ARG A 122 -6.95 14.91 13.94
#